data_AF-A0AA50E2B6-F1
#
_entry.id   AF-A0AA50E2B6-F1
#
_cell.length_a   1.000
_cell.length_b   1.000
_cell.length_c   1.000
_cell.angle_alpha   90.00
_cell.angle_beta   90.00
_cell.angle_gamma   90.00
#
_symmetry.space_group_name_H-M   'P 1'
#
loop_
_entity.id
_entity.type
_entity.pdbx_description
1 polymer ?
#
loop_
_entity_poly.entity_id
_entity_poly.type
_entity_poly.pdbx_seq_one_letter_code
_entity_poly.pdbx_strand_id
1 'polypeptide(L)' 'MEGSFGTNTKFGEVDIEGADLTDIILRPDTEDYLCGLAKGTNPVTGRETKETLFCP' A
#
# COMPACT_ATOMS: atom_id res chain seq x y z
N MET A 1 -25.12 -8.95 -5.75
CA MET A 1 -24.93 -8.32 -4.43
C MET A 1 -23.87 -9.16 -3.74
N GLU A 2 -22.61 -8.80 -3.92
CA GLU A 2 -21.48 -9.59 -3.43
C GLU A 2 -20.70 -8.70 -2.47
N GLY A 3 -21.16 -8.67 -1.22
CA GLY A 3 -20.43 -8.06 -0.13
C GLY A 3 -19.51 -9.10 0.48
N SER A 4 -18.20 -8.95 0.32
CA SER A 4 -17.24 -9.74 1.07
C SER A 4 -16.94 -9.05 2.39
N PHE A 5 -17.34 -9.67 3.51
CA PHE A 5 -16.97 -9.23 4.85
C PHE A 5 -15.71 -9.98 5.28
N GLY A 6 -14.58 -9.28 5.32
CA GLY A 6 -13.34 -9.80 5.92
C GLY A 6 -13.32 -9.50 7.42
N THR A 7 -13.70 -10.49 8.24
CA THR A 7 -13.54 -10.45 9.70
C THR A 7 -12.31 -11.31 10.04
N ASN A 8 -11.28 -10.70 10.65
CA ASN A 8 -10.01 -11.32 11.04
C ASN A 8 -8.99 -11.69 9.94
N THR A 9 -8.73 -10.81 8.97
CA THR A 9 -7.49 -10.92 8.19
C THR A 9 -6.33 -10.46 9.07
N LYS A 10 -5.53 -11.38 9.60
CA LYS A 10 -4.15 -11.02 9.95
C LYS A 10 -3.52 -10.54 8.64
N PHE A 11 -3.15 -9.26 8.56
CA PHE A 11 -2.30 -8.74 7.50
C PHE A 11 -0.93 -9.42 7.66
N GLY A 12 -0.83 -10.69 7.25
CA GLY A 12 0.45 -11.32 6.95
C GLY A 12 1.08 -10.48 5.85
N GLU A 13 2.35 -10.14 6.05
CA GLU A 13 3.23 -9.37 5.14
C GLU A 13 2.54 -8.95 3.84
N VAL A 14 1.99 -7.74 3.84
CA VAL A 14 1.35 -7.17 2.65
C VAL A 14 2.46 -6.83 1.67
N ASP A 15 2.58 -7.59 0.59
CA ASP A 15 3.48 -7.23 -0.50
C ASP A 15 2.81 -6.13 -1.34
N ILE A 16 3.37 -4.93 -1.24
CA ILE A 16 2.93 -3.73 -1.97
C ILE A 16 3.88 -3.39 -3.13
N GLU A 17 4.69 -4.33 -3.60
CA GLU A 17 5.65 -4.04 -4.67
C GLU A 17 4.98 -3.55 -5.95
N GLY A 18 5.35 -2.35 -6.41
CA GLY A 18 4.75 -1.74 -7.60
C GLY A 18 3.30 -1.31 -7.42
N ALA A 19 2.77 -1.23 -6.19
CA ALA A 19 1.48 -0.63 -5.94
C ALA A 19 1.53 0.89 -6.17
N ASP A 20 0.45 1.45 -6.74
CA ASP A 20 0.25 2.90 -6.79
C ASP A 20 -0.79 3.24 -5.71
N LEU A 21 -0.34 3.95 -4.67
CA LEU A 21 -1.13 4.30 -3.50
C LEU A 21 -1.48 5.81 -3.48
N THR A 22 -1.43 6.46 -4.64
CA THR A 22 -1.79 7.88 -4.80
C THR A 22 -3.24 8.09 -4.32
N ASP A 23 -3.50 9.18 -3.60
CA ASP A 23 -4.83 9.59 -3.09
C ASP A 23 -5.44 8.66 -2.02
N ILE A 24 -4.66 7.75 -1.43
CA ILE A 24 -5.12 6.93 -0.31
C ILE A 24 -4.85 7.66 1.01
N ILE A 25 -5.90 7.84 1.81
CA ILE A 25 -5.76 8.34 3.18
C ILE A 25 -5.39 7.16 4.08
N LEU A 26 -4.11 7.11 4.47
CA LEU A 26 -3.59 6.14 5.42
C LEU A 26 -3.49 6.77 6.82
N ARG A 27 -3.55 5.91 7.85
CA ARG A 27 -3.16 6.32 9.20
C ARG A 27 -1.63 6.40 9.23
N PRO A 28 -1.03 7.34 9.98
CA PRO A 28 0.43 7.52 10.01
C PRO A 28 1.16 6.24 10.46
N ASP A 29 0.60 5.48 11.40
CA ASP A 29 1.17 4.19 11.83
C ASP A 29 1.23 3.14 10.71
N THR A 30 0.27 3.20 9.80
CA THR A 30 0.19 2.30 8.64
C THR A 30 1.09 2.77 7.51
N GLU A 31 1.18 4.08 7.29
CA GLU A 31 2.10 4.69 6.32
C GLU A 31 3.55 4.35 6.63
N ASP A 32 3.99 4.54 7.88
CA ASP A 32 5.34 4.17 8.34
C ASP A 32 5.63 2.67 8.12
N TYR A 33 4.67 1.81 8.46
CA TYR A 33 4.81 0.36 8.24
C TYR A 33 4.94 0.02 6.76
N LEU A 34 4.11 0.61 5.91
CA LEU A 34 4.12 0.38 4.47
C LEU A 34 5.37 0.99 3.81
N CYS A 35 5.89 2.11 4.29
CA CYS A 35 7.15 2.69 3.80
C CYS A 35 8.35 1.74 3.99
N GLY A 36 8.33 0.91 5.04
CA GLY A 36 9.32 -0.14 5.25
C GLY A 36 9.21 -1.30 4.25
N LEU A 37 8.03 -1.54 3.70
CA LEU A 37 7.73 -2.62 2.75
C LEU A 37 7.71 -2.15 1.28
N ALA A 38 7.57 -0.86 1.05
CA ALA A 38 7.41 -0.26 -0.26
C ALA A 38 8.67 -0.47 -1.11
N LYS A 39 8.50 -1.07 -2.29
CA LYS A 39 9.55 -1.34 -3.28
C LYS A 39 8.95 -1.37 -4.67
N GLY A 40 9.79 -1.23 -5.68
CA GLY A 40 9.39 -1.34 -7.08
C GLY A 40 8.65 -0.11 -7.62
N THR A 41 8.22 -0.25 -8.87
CA THR A 41 7.60 0.80 -9.67
C THR A 41 6.31 0.25 -10.25
N ASN A 42 5.24 1.03 -10.21
CA ASN A 42 3.97 0.60 -10.76
C ASN A 42 4.08 0.47 -12.29
N PRO A 43 3.77 -0.70 -12.88
CA PRO A 43 3.94 -0.92 -14.32
C PRO A 43 2.91 -0.19 -15.18
N VAL A 44 1.83 0.33 -14.58
CA VAL A 44 0.76 1.06 -15.27
C VAL A 44 1.02 2.56 -15.24
N THR A 45 1.38 3.11 -14.08
CA THR A 45 1.58 4.56 -13.91
C THR A 45 3.05 4.99 -14.02
N GLY A 46 3.99 4.06 -13.86
CA GLY A 46 5.43 4.31 -13.86
C GLY A 46 5.94 4.98 -12.58
N ARG A 47 5.12 5.13 -11.54
CA ARG A 47 5.49 5.78 -10.28
C ARG A 47 6.11 4.79 -9.30
N GLU A 48 7.07 5.22 -8.52
CA GLU A 48 7.62 4.41 -7.44
C GLU A 48 6.61 4.26 -6.32
N THR A 49 6.42 3.05 -5.81
CA THR A 49 5.46 2.79 -4.71
C THR A 49 5.77 3.65 -3.49
N LYS A 50 7.06 3.86 -3.18
CA LYS A 50 7.50 4.75 -2.10
C LYS A 50 7.08 6.20 -2.31
N GLU A 51 7.18 6.70 -3.54
CA GLU A 51 6.75 8.06 -3.88
C GLU A 51 5.25 8.21 -3.67
N THR A 52 4.47 7.20 -4.08
CA THR A 52 3.00 7.25 -3.91
C THR A 52 2.54 7.20 -2.45
N LEU A 53 3.44 6.78 -1.54
CA LEU A 53 3.22 6.75 -0.09
C LEU A 53 3.73 8.00 0.64
N PHE A 54 4.34 8.96 -0.07
CA PHE A 54 4.92 10.16 0.54
C PHE A 54 5.90 9.87 1.70
N CYS A 55 6.62 8.76 1.60
CA CYS A 55 7.59 8.37 2.62
C CYS A 55 8.67 9.47 2.83
N PRO A 56 9.10 9.72 4.08
CA PRO A 56 10.13 10.71 4.40
C PRO A 56 11.54 10.32 3.93
#